data_AF-A0A0G0TT36-F1
#
_entry.id   AF-A0A0G0TT36-F1
#
_cell.length_a   1.000
_cell.length_b   1.000
_cell.length_c   1.000
_cell.angle_alpha   90.00
_cell.angle_beta   90.00
_cell.angle_gamma   90.00
#
_symmetry.space_group_name_H-M   'P 1'
#
loop_
_entity.id
_entity.type
_entity.pdbx_description
1 polymer ?
#
loop_
_entity_poly.entity_id
_entity_poly.type
_entity_poly.pdbx_seq_one_letter_code
_entity_poly.pdbx_strand_id
1 'polypeptide(L)'
;MENKKIINSTVVPIGEYAFSQIVESKMYFFPKPKKMNHGIKYIFFYRVKPIQAITHYGIIEKQIEDADKMINLFEKMKTFRNPSKKASAYKFSKVEKLKNEIPFNNSTSIQGRINGNFDKIIKMKNTKELFK
;
A
#
# COMPACT_ATOMS: atom_id res chain seq x y z
N MET A 1 15.23 6.52 -13.76
CA MET A 1 14.76 5.13 -13.81
C MET A 1 14.34 4.90 -15.24
N GLU A 2 15.13 4.16 -15.99
CA GLU A 2 14.83 3.79 -17.37
C GLU A 2 13.57 2.91 -17.40
N ASN A 3 12.83 3.00 -18.52
CA ASN A 3 11.52 2.44 -18.86
C ASN A 3 11.36 0.91 -18.71
N LYS A 4 11.66 0.33 -17.54
CA LYS A 4 11.27 -1.03 -17.20
C LYS A 4 9.85 -1.01 -16.65
N LYS A 5 8.89 -1.45 -17.47
CA LYS A 5 7.49 -1.72 -17.13
C LYS A 5 7.43 -2.42 -15.75
N ILE A 6 6.77 -1.83 -14.76
CA ILE A 6 6.77 -2.38 -13.38
C ILE A 6 5.62 -3.39 -13.27
N ILE A 7 5.83 -4.58 -13.85
CA ILE A 7 4.76 -5.55 -14.15
C ILE A 7 4.18 -6.25 -12.89
N ASN A 8 4.81 -6.10 -11.73
CA ASN A 8 4.44 -6.79 -10.49
C ASN A 8 4.34 -5.83 -9.30
N SER A 9 3.43 -4.88 -9.40
CA SER A 9 3.26 -3.81 -8.42
C SER A 9 1.82 -3.64 -8.00
N THR A 10 1.62 -3.00 -6.86
CA THR A 10 0.33 -2.48 -6.44
C THR A 10 0.49 -1.09 -5.83
N VAL A 11 -0.57 -0.29 -5.82
CA VAL A 11 -0.60 1.00 -5.11
C VAL A 11 -1.56 0.86 -3.95
N VAL A 12 -1.18 1.30 -2.75
CA VAL A 12 -2.07 1.27 -1.58
C VAL A 12 -2.24 2.68 -1.03
N PRO A 13 -3.49 3.09 -0.72
CA PRO A 13 -3.72 4.32 0.02
C PRO A 13 -3.28 4.13 1.47
N ILE A 14 -2.58 5.12 2.00
CA ILE A 14 -2.07 5.06 3.37
C ILE A 14 -2.19 6.43 4.04
N GLY A 15 -2.72 6.42 5.27
CA GLY A 15 -2.71 7.58 6.17
C GLY A 15 -1.32 7.87 6.72
N GLU A 16 -1.10 9.07 7.22
CA GLU A 16 0.21 9.50 7.73
C GLU A 16 0.74 8.61 8.86
N TYR A 17 -0.10 8.31 9.86
CA TYR A 17 0.27 7.43 10.97
C TYR A 17 0.65 6.02 10.48
N ALA A 18 -0.16 5.42 9.62
CA ALA A 18 0.14 4.09 9.11
C ALA A 18 1.39 4.09 8.21
N PHE A 19 1.64 5.19 7.49
CA PHE A 19 2.84 5.35 6.68
C PHE A 19 4.10 5.48 7.53
N SER A 20 4.09 6.27 8.61
CA SER A 20 5.25 6.37 9.51
C SER A 20 5.62 5.02 10.11
N GLN A 21 4.62 4.24 10.52
CA GLN A 21 4.81 2.88 11.02
C GLN A 21 5.41 1.94 9.95
N ILE A 22 5.02 2.07 8.67
CA ILE A 22 5.62 1.29 7.58
C ILE A 22 7.08 1.67 7.36
N VAL A 23 7.42 2.97 7.40
CA VAL A 23 8.79 3.44 7.21
C VAL A 23 9.69 2.95 8.35
N GLU A 24 9.19 2.98 9.59
CA GLU A 24 9.91 2.54 10.79
C GLU A 24 10.09 1.01 10.82
N SER A 25 8.99 0.26 10.72
CA SER A 25 9.00 -1.21 10.88
C SER A 25 9.36 -1.97 9.60
N LYS A 26 9.33 -1.30 8.44
CA LYS A 26 9.40 -1.93 7.11
C LYS A 26 8.34 -3.02 6.90
N MET A 27 7.18 -2.90 7.52
CA MET A 27 6.08 -3.86 7.39
C MET A 27 4.77 -3.19 7.04
N TYR A 28 4.01 -3.81 6.13
CA TYR A 28 2.65 -3.41 5.79
C TYR A 28 1.67 -4.55 6.07
N PHE A 29 0.75 -4.33 6.99
CA PHE A 29 -0.29 -5.28 7.39
C PHE A 29 -1.59 -5.03 6.64
N PHE A 30 -2.28 -6.10 6.23
CA PHE A 30 -3.54 -6.02 5.51
C PHE A 30 -4.43 -7.25 5.79
N PRO A 31 -5.76 -7.14 5.65
CA PRO A 31 -6.65 -8.30 5.76
C PRO A 31 -6.32 -9.33 4.68
N LYS A 32 -6.23 -10.62 5.03
CA LYS A 32 -5.97 -11.71 4.09
C LYS A 32 -7.12 -11.77 3.05
N PRO A 33 -6.85 -11.51 1.76
CA PRO A 33 -7.89 -11.59 0.73
C PRO A 33 -8.19 -13.05 0.37
N LYS A 34 -9.39 -13.32 -0.18
CA LYS A 34 -9.80 -14.68 -0.62
C LYS A 34 -8.89 -15.29 -1.68
N LYS A 35 -8.31 -14.45 -2.55
CA LYS A 35 -7.27 -14.83 -3.52
C LYS A 35 -6.10 -13.87 -3.34
N MET A 36 -4.94 -14.41 -2.98
CA MET A 36 -3.70 -13.64 -2.84
C MET A 36 -2.94 -13.63 -4.17
N ASN A 37 -2.45 -12.47 -4.57
CA ASN A 37 -1.51 -12.36 -5.66
C ASN A 37 -0.09 -12.51 -5.09
N HIS A 38 0.49 -13.70 -5.25
CA HIS A 38 1.84 -14.02 -4.77
C HIS A 38 2.95 -13.39 -5.63
N GLY A 39 2.63 -12.81 -6.79
CA GLY A 39 3.60 -12.28 -7.73
C GLY A 39 4.01 -10.82 -7.49
N ILE A 40 3.40 -10.12 -6.53
CA ILE A 40 3.68 -8.69 -6.28
C ILE A 40 5.09 -8.55 -5.70
N LYS A 41 5.89 -7.67 -6.30
CA LYS A 41 7.27 -7.34 -5.87
C LYS A 41 7.38 -5.93 -5.29
N TYR A 42 6.47 -5.03 -5.67
CA TYR A 42 6.52 -3.61 -5.28
C TYR A 42 5.17 -3.15 -4.73
N ILE A 43 5.21 -2.34 -3.68
CA ILE A 43 4.04 -1.62 -3.16
C ILE A 43 4.33 -0.14 -3.21
N PHE A 44 3.55 0.62 -3.95
CA PHE A 44 3.61 2.06 -4.00
C PHE A 44 2.63 2.67 -3.00
N PHE A 45 3.06 3.70 -2.28
CA PHE A 45 2.28 4.31 -1.22
C PHE A 45 1.67 5.62 -1.71
N TYR A 46 0.35 5.59 -1.97
CA TYR A 46 -0.44 6.79 -2.16
C TYR A 46 -0.75 7.40 -0.78
N ARG A 47 -0.05 8.47 -0.42
CA ARG A 47 -0.33 9.19 0.82
C ARG A 47 -1.63 9.96 0.62
N VAL A 48 -2.64 9.67 1.42
CA VAL A 48 -3.94 10.38 1.36
C VAL A 48 -3.78 11.83 1.86
N LYS A 49 -4.88 12.56 2.08
CA LYS A 49 -4.82 13.93 2.61
C LYS A 49 -3.91 14.00 3.85
N PRO A 50 -3.05 15.04 3.96
CA PRO A 50 -2.99 16.24 3.12
C PRO A 50 -2.12 16.13 1.85
N ILE A 51 -1.38 15.04 1.64
CA ILE A 51 -0.35 14.97 0.58
C ILE A 51 -0.90 14.61 -0.79
N GLN A 52 -1.84 13.66 -0.83
CA GLN A 52 -2.56 13.28 -2.05
C GLN A 52 -1.65 12.90 -3.24
N ALA A 53 -0.53 12.24 -2.96
CA ALA A 53 0.45 11.84 -3.97
C ALA A 53 1.04 10.46 -3.67
N ILE A 54 1.48 9.75 -4.72
CA ILE A 54 2.39 8.61 -4.53
C ILE A 54 3.78 9.18 -4.30
N THR A 55 4.36 8.86 -3.14
CA THR A 55 5.63 9.47 -2.69
C THR A 55 6.73 8.45 -2.46
N HIS A 56 6.37 7.20 -2.16
CA HIS A 56 7.30 6.15 -1.78
C HIS A 56 6.89 4.81 -2.37
N TYR A 57 7.82 3.86 -2.39
CA TYR A 57 7.53 2.46 -2.64
C TYR A 57 8.33 1.55 -1.72
N GLY A 58 7.75 0.39 -1.40
CA GLY A 58 8.41 -0.71 -0.72
C GLY A 58 8.77 -1.82 -1.69
N ILE A 59 9.97 -2.38 -1.55
CA ILE A 59 10.37 -3.62 -2.25
C ILE A 59 10.09 -4.79 -1.32
N ILE A 60 9.20 -5.68 -1.74
CA ILE A 60 8.81 -6.84 -0.93
C ILE A 60 9.98 -7.82 -0.85
N GLU A 61 10.42 -8.11 0.38
CA GLU A 61 11.38 -9.17 0.68
C GLU A 61 10.65 -10.50 0.81
N LYS A 62 9.59 -10.52 1.63
CA LYS A 62 8.77 -11.70 1.86
C LYS A 62 7.35 -11.34 2.25
N GLN A 63 6.45 -12.27 1.95
CA GLN A 63 5.08 -12.25 2.45
C GLN A 63 4.97 -13.13 3.70
N ILE A 64 4.18 -12.67 4.67
CA ILE A 64 3.88 -13.37 5.92
C ILE A 64 2.38 -13.64 5.93
N GLU A 65 2.00 -14.91 5.78
CA GLU A 65 0.60 -15.29 5.61
C GLU A 65 -0.23 -15.24 6.90
N ASP A 66 0.40 -15.62 8.01
CA ASP A 66 -0.21 -15.69 9.35
C ASP A 66 0.30 -14.52 10.20
N ALA A 67 0.19 -13.30 9.66
CA ALA A 67 0.66 -12.12 10.35
C ALA A 67 -0.18 -11.84 11.61
N ASP A 68 -1.41 -12.36 11.71
CA ASP A 68 -2.25 -12.35 12.90
C ASP A 68 -1.53 -12.83 14.16
N LYS A 69 -0.62 -13.81 14.06
CA LYS A 69 0.17 -14.31 15.20
C LYS A 69 1.30 -13.35 15.62
N MET A 70 1.77 -12.50 14.71
CA MET A 70 2.72 -11.42 15.03
C MET A 70 2.01 -10.24 15.68
N ILE A 71 0.69 -10.20 15.57
CA ILE A 71 -0.11 -9.08 16.02
C ILE A 71 -0.51 -9.30 17.50
N ASN A 72 0.49 -9.31 18.39
CA ASN A 72 0.32 -8.78 19.76
C ASN A 72 0.07 -7.25 19.73
N LEU A 73 0.14 -6.64 18.55
CA LEU A 73 -0.21 -5.24 18.27
C LEU A 73 -1.72 -4.99 18.05
N PHE A 74 -2.58 -6.02 18.00
CA PHE A 74 -4.01 -5.90 17.64
C PHE A 74 -4.75 -5.16 18.76
N GLU A 75 -4.30 -5.30 20.00
CA GLU A 75 -4.80 -4.50 21.12
C GLU A 75 -4.48 -3.01 20.99
N LYS A 76 -3.43 -2.64 20.23
CA LYS A 76 -3.07 -1.24 19.94
C LYS A 76 -3.64 -0.72 18.62
N MET A 77 -4.01 -1.59 17.67
CA MET A 77 -4.62 -1.19 16.39
C MET A 77 -6.14 -1.41 16.40
N LYS A 78 -6.88 -0.47 17.01
CA LYS A 78 -8.36 -0.37 17.02
C LYS A 78 -9.01 -0.20 15.62
N THR A 79 -8.34 -0.54 14.52
CA THR A 79 -8.75 -0.19 13.15
C THR A 79 -9.26 -1.36 12.30
N PHE A 80 -9.08 -2.61 12.74
CA PHE A 80 -9.71 -3.74 12.06
C PHE A 80 -11.11 -3.98 12.63
N ARG A 81 -12.13 -3.56 11.88
CA ARG A 81 -13.56 -3.66 12.23
C ARG A 81 -14.05 -5.11 12.44
N ASN A 82 -13.20 -6.13 12.28
CA ASN A 82 -13.56 -7.52 12.52
C ASN A 82 -12.30 -8.39 12.76
N PRO A 83 -11.96 -8.75 14.01
CA PRO A 83 -10.79 -9.57 14.34
C PRO A 83 -10.89 -11.03 13.85
N SER A 84 -12.06 -11.45 13.34
CA SER A 84 -12.26 -12.79 12.74
C SER A 84 -11.55 -13.00 11.39
N LYS A 85 -11.01 -11.94 10.77
CA LYS A 85 -10.31 -12.04 9.49
C LYS A 85 -8.82 -12.19 9.72
N LYS A 86 -8.26 -13.33 9.32
CA LYS A 86 -6.81 -13.59 9.26
C LYS A 86 -6.09 -12.40 8.60
N ALA A 87 -4.95 -12.00 9.16
CA ALA A 87 -4.16 -10.90 8.64
C ALA A 87 -2.91 -11.44 7.94
N SER A 88 -2.50 -10.77 6.87
CA SER A 88 -1.21 -11.02 6.22
C SER A 88 -0.39 -9.74 6.22
N ALA A 89 0.93 -9.89 6.04
CA ALA A 89 1.84 -8.76 5.98
C ALA A 89 2.84 -8.91 4.84
N TYR A 90 3.28 -7.79 4.30
CA TYR A 90 4.48 -7.72 3.48
C TYR A 90 5.60 -7.13 4.31
N LYS A 91 6.72 -7.84 4.38
CA LYS A 91 7.98 -7.30 4.90
C LYS A 91 8.77 -6.73 3.72
N PHE A 92 9.23 -5.50 3.86
CA PHE A 92 10.02 -4.82 2.85
C PHE A 92 11.51 -4.95 3.15
N SER A 93 12.32 -5.20 2.12
CA SER A 93 13.77 -5.07 2.24
C SER A 93 14.16 -3.60 2.41
N LYS A 94 13.46 -2.72 1.67
CA LYS A 94 13.58 -1.27 1.76
C LYS A 94 12.28 -0.56 1.40
N VAL A 95 12.11 0.62 1.99
CA VAL A 95 11.10 1.62 1.64
C VAL A 95 11.84 2.85 1.13
N GLU A 96 11.62 3.22 -0.13
CA GLU A 96 12.36 4.29 -0.80
C GLU A 96 11.42 5.42 -1.23
N LYS A 97 11.90 6.65 -1.11
CA LYS A 97 11.23 7.83 -1.65
C LYS A 97 11.39 7.85 -3.18
N LEU A 98 10.32 8.18 -3.88
CA LEU A 98 10.38 8.45 -5.32
C LEU A 98 11.18 9.72 -5.58
N LYS A 99 11.90 9.76 -6.71
CA LYS A 99 12.61 10.96 -7.15
C LYS A 99 11.66 12.14 -7.36
N ASN A 100 10.53 11.87 -8.00
CA ASN A 100 9.44 12.81 -8.20
C ASN A 100 8.17 12.18 -7.62
N GLU A 101 7.45 12.93 -6.79
CA GLU A 101 6.12 12.52 -6.37
C GLU A 101 5.14 12.54 -7.55
N ILE A 102 4.14 11.67 -7.49
CA ILE A 102 3.11 11.57 -8.51
C ILE A 102 1.82 12.10 -7.89
N PRO A 103 1.52 13.40 -8.07
CA PRO A 103 0.32 14.00 -7.52
C PRO A 103 -0.92 13.49 -8.24
N PHE A 104 -2.01 13.33 -7.51
CA PHE A 104 -3.34 13.06 -8.09
C PHE A 104 -4.23 14.27 -7.87
N ASN A 105 -4.84 14.76 -8.96
CA ASN A 105 -5.78 15.87 -8.87
C ASN A 105 -7.16 15.41 -8.33
N ASN A 106 -7.70 16.23 -7.42
CA ASN A 106 -9.12 16.60 -7.22
C ASN A 106 -9.99 16.07 -6.04
N SER A 107 -10.86 17.02 -5.65
CA SER A 107 -11.99 17.19 -4.71
C SER A 107 -12.41 16.14 -3.66
N THR A 108 -12.04 14.86 -3.76
CA THR A 108 -12.52 13.84 -2.80
C THR A 108 -11.40 12.92 -2.32
N SER A 109 -11.31 12.73 -0.99
CA SER A 109 -10.32 11.87 -0.36
C SER A 109 -10.59 10.40 -0.68
N ILE A 110 -9.60 9.70 -1.24
CA ILE A 110 -9.66 8.25 -1.44
C ILE A 110 -9.63 7.55 -0.08
N GLN A 111 -10.74 6.88 0.28
CA GLN A 111 -10.86 6.05 1.49
C GLN A 111 -11.07 4.55 1.15
N GLY A 112 -10.38 4.04 0.13
CA GLY A 112 -10.52 2.64 -0.30
C GLY A 112 -9.34 2.12 -1.11
N ARG A 113 -9.06 0.82 -0.99
CA ARG A 113 -7.88 0.13 -1.57
C ARG A 113 -7.86 0.28 -3.09
N ILE A 114 -6.83 0.94 -3.63
CA ILE A 114 -6.62 1.08 -5.08
C ILE A 114 -5.94 -0.19 -5.61
N ASN A 115 -6.71 -1.24 -5.85
CA ASN A 115 -6.13 -2.48 -6.37
C ASN A 115 -5.83 -2.32 -7.88
N GLY A 116 -4.57 -2.07 -8.23
CA GLY A 116 -4.11 -2.06 -9.61
C GLY A 116 -2.59 -2.03 -9.73
N ASN A 117 -2.08 -2.38 -10.90
CA ASN A 117 -0.66 -2.27 -11.21
C ASN A 117 -0.27 -0.78 -11.32
N PHE A 118 0.90 -0.41 -10.79
CA PHE A 118 1.46 0.95 -10.86
C PHE A 118 1.35 1.57 -12.26
N ASP A 119 1.74 0.85 -13.32
CA ASP A 119 1.73 1.38 -14.70
C ASP A 119 0.33 1.76 -15.19
N LYS A 120 -0.72 1.12 -14.66
CA LYS A 120 -2.12 1.47 -14.95
C LYS A 120 -2.56 2.68 -14.12
N ILE A 121 -2.14 2.74 -12.87
CA ILE A 121 -2.55 3.76 -11.91
C ILE A 121 -1.88 5.12 -12.19
N ILE A 122 -0.61 5.15 -12.59
CA ILE A 122 0.07 6.41 -12.92
C ILE A 122 -0.43 7.05 -14.22
N LYS A 123 -1.09 6.27 -15.09
CA LYS A 123 -1.74 6.80 -16.30
C LYS A 123 -3.07 7.47 -15.98
N MET A 124 -3.64 7.19 -14.81
CA MET A 124 -4.89 7.80 -14.37
C MET A 124 -4.59 9.19 -13.83
N LYS A 125 -5.18 10.22 -14.46
CA LYS A 125 -4.92 11.62 -14.09
C LYS A 125 -5.80 12.10 -12.94
N ASN A 126 -6.82 11.32 -12.58
CA ASN A 126 -7.83 11.69 -11.59
C ASN A 126 -8.11 10.54 -10.63
N THR A 127 -8.29 10.85 -9.35
CA THR A 127 -8.66 9.87 -8.31
C THR A 127 -9.98 9.16 -8.61
N LYS A 128 -10.92 9.80 -9.34
CA LYS A 128 -12.18 9.19 -9.79
C LYS A 128 -11.99 7.97 -10.70
N GLU A 129 -10.88 7.92 -11.45
CA GLU A 129 -10.56 6.79 -12.34
C GLU A 129 -10.07 5.56 -11.57
N LEU A 130 -9.73 5.72 -10.30
CA LEU A 130 -9.32 4.62 -9.41
C LEU A 130 -10.49 3.79 -8.86
N PHE A 131 -11.73 4.25 -9.06
CA PHE A 131 -12.96 3.62 -8.54
C PHE A 131 -13.84 2.96 -9.62
N LYS A 132 -13.43 2.99 -10.89
CA LYS A 132 -14.09 2.26 -12.00
C LYS A 132 -13.46 0.88 -12.19
#